data_AF-A0A1J1ID22-F1
#
_entry.id   AF-A0A1J1ID22-F1
#
_cell.length_a   1.000
_cell.length_b   1.000
_cell.length_c   1.000
_cell.angle_alpha   90.00
_cell.angle_beta   90.00
_cell.angle_gamma   90.00
#
_symmetry.space_group_name_H-M   'P 1'
#
loop_
_entity.id
_entity.type
_entity.pdbx_description
1 polymer ?
#
loop_
_entity_poly.entity_id
_entity_poly.type
_entity_poly.pdbx_seq_one_letter_code
_entity_poly.pdbx_strand_id
1 'polypeptide(L)'
;MVKLSASHYSAVRSTAQSKLFKMLNIRMRITKVLKVLYRCQRLLLRPDWEVVEKLWLALLKIQLSEKLSIIKLMDSITDGINNEFQTIATRIEVSEKLALLGADMMVDSKELPENFLIVGTDHLAERNNFNEKKYFSIIHENSFHWRYHLLAGAMINDLMHLLTKYPAEVTKIFVNNLIHGVENY
;
A
#
# COMPACT_ATOMS: atom_id res chain seq x y z
N MET A 1 -4.68 -20.98 4.80
CA MET A 1 -5.10 -19.65 4.30
C MET A 1 -4.00 -18.61 4.47
N VAL A 2 -3.66 -18.17 5.68
CA VAL A 2 -2.61 -17.15 5.91
C VAL A 2 -1.22 -17.52 5.35
N LYS A 3 -0.78 -18.77 5.51
CA LYS A 3 0.48 -19.24 4.90
C LYS A 3 0.44 -19.23 3.35
N LEU A 4 -0.74 -19.39 2.76
CA LEU A 4 -0.92 -19.42 1.30
C LEU A 4 -0.98 -18.00 0.70
N SER A 5 -1.45 -17.00 1.46
CA SER A 5 -1.45 -15.59 1.05
C SER A 5 -0.06 -14.95 1.07
N ALA A 6 0.94 -15.61 1.66
CA ALA A 6 2.35 -15.23 1.62
C ALA A 6 3.19 -16.11 0.66
N SER A 7 2.53 -16.92 -0.18
CA SER A 7 3.22 -17.83 -1.11
C SER A 7 4.06 -17.09 -2.16
N HIS A 8 5.15 -17.72 -2.59
CA HIS A 8 5.99 -17.25 -3.70
C HIS A 8 5.26 -17.33 -5.05
N TYR A 9 4.27 -18.22 -5.19
CA TYR A 9 3.49 -18.39 -6.43
C TYR A 9 2.35 -17.37 -6.54
N SER A 10 2.39 -16.51 -7.56
CA SER A 10 1.47 -15.38 -7.75
C SER A 10 -0.01 -15.79 -7.84
N ALA A 11 -0.33 -16.86 -8.58
CA ALA A 11 -1.71 -17.34 -8.76
C ALA A 11 -2.33 -17.89 -7.46
N VAL A 12 -1.55 -18.71 -6.72
CA VAL A 12 -1.95 -19.27 -5.42
C VAL A 12 -2.11 -18.15 -4.40
N ARG A 13 -1.19 -17.17 -4.44
CA ARG A 13 -1.19 -16.01 -3.56
C ARG A 13 -2.41 -15.13 -3.79
N SER A 14 -2.69 -14.72 -5.03
CA SER A 14 -3.83 -13.86 -5.37
C SER A 14 -5.16 -14.51 -4.95
N THR A 15 -5.31 -15.81 -5.21
CA THR A 15 -6.50 -16.57 -4.81
C THR A 15 -6.64 -16.65 -3.28
N ALA A 16 -5.54 -16.90 -2.56
CA ALA A 16 -5.54 -16.97 -1.11
C ALA A 16 -5.76 -15.60 -0.47
N GLN A 17 -5.17 -14.53 -1.02
CA GLN A 17 -5.39 -13.16 -0.60
C GLN A 17 -6.85 -12.76 -0.82
N SER A 18 -7.42 -13.01 -2.00
CA SER A 18 -8.83 -12.73 -2.30
C SER A 18 -9.80 -13.43 -1.33
N LYS A 19 -9.56 -14.71 -1.02
CA LYS A 19 -10.34 -15.43 0.00
C LYS A 19 -10.10 -14.89 1.42
N LEU A 20 -8.88 -14.50 1.77
CA LEU A 20 -8.56 -13.87 3.05
C LEU A 20 -9.28 -12.52 3.19
N PHE A 21 -9.28 -11.70 2.14
CA PHE A 21 -9.99 -10.42 2.08
C PHE A 21 -11.50 -10.61 2.24
N LYS A 22 -12.10 -11.60 1.57
CA LYS A 22 -13.51 -11.96 1.78
C LYS A 22 -13.79 -12.39 3.22
N MET A 23 -12.89 -13.14 3.85
CA MET A 23 -13.03 -13.54 5.26
C MET A 23 -12.88 -12.35 6.22
N LEU A 24 -12.00 -11.39 5.91
CA LEU A 24 -11.86 -10.15 6.69
C LEU A 24 -13.10 -9.26 6.59
N ASN A 25 -13.80 -9.29 5.45
CA ASN A 25 -15.01 -8.49 5.20
C ASN A 25 -16.29 -9.11 5.81
N ILE A 26 -16.29 -10.41 6.13
CA ILE A 26 -17.43 -11.12 6.74
C ILE A 26 -17.28 -11.17 8.26
N ARG A 27 -17.93 -10.23 8.96
CA ARG A 27 -18.30 -10.26 10.41
C ARG A 27 -17.29 -10.87 11.39
N MET A 28 -15.98 -10.80 11.13
CA MET A 28 -14.99 -11.20 12.13
C MET A 28 -15.00 -10.17 13.26
N ARG A 29 -15.11 -10.63 14.50
CA ARG A 29 -14.87 -9.79 15.68
C ARG A 29 -13.53 -9.07 15.49
N ILE A 30 -13.51 -7.76 15.72
CA ILE A 30 -12.33 -6.87 15.56
C ILE A 30 -11.05 -7.49 16.10
N THR A 31 -11.12 -8.16 17.25
CA THR A 31 -9.98 -8.85 17.87
C THR A 31 -9.36 -9.97 17.02
N LYS A 32 -10.16 -10.68 16.21
CA LYS A 32 -9.68 -11.72 15.29
C LYS A 32 -9.04 -11.10 14.05
N VAL A 33 -9.64 -10.04 13.49
CA VAL A 33 -9.09 -9.27 12.37
C VAL A 33 -7.70 -8.75 12.74
N LEU A 34 -7.58 -8.05 13.88
CA LEU A 34 -6.31 -7.48 14.32
C LEU A 34 -5.25 -8.53 14.63
N LYS A 35 -5.62 -9.66 15.24
CA LYS A 35 -4.67 -10.76 15.46
C LYS A 35 -4.19 -11.39 14.15
N VAL A 36 -5.05 -11.47 13.13
CA VAL A 36 -4.66 -11.92 11.79
C VAL A 36 -3.73 -10.89 11.15
N LEU A 37 -4.08 -9.61 11.20
CA LEU A 37 -3.25 -8.52 10.65
C LEU A 37 -1.87 -8.46 11.30
N TYR A 38 -1.80 -8.58 12.63
CA TYR A 38 -0.53 -8.66 13.37
C TYR A 38 0.29 -9.88 12.97
N ARG A 39 -0.33 -11.07 12.85
CA ARG A 39 0.38 -12.26 12.35
C ARG A 39 0.79 -12.14 10.88
N CYS A 40 0.13 -11.26 10.15
CA CYS A 40 0.35 -10.94 8.75
C CYS A 40 1.08 -9.60 8.59
N GLN A 41 1.84 -9.13 9.59
CA GLN A 41 2.51 -7.82 9.53
C GLN A 41 3.37 -7.68 8.27
N ARG A 42 4.04 -8.76 7.84
CA ARG A 42 4.77 -8.80 6.56
C ARG A 42 3.92 -8.57 5.31
N LEU A 43 2.61 -8.85 5.36
CA LEU A 43 1.68 -8.52 4.29
C LEU A 43 1.29 -7.03 4.35
N LEU A 44 1.16 -6.45 5.54
CA LEU A 44 0.90 -5.01 5.70
C LEU A 44 2.05 -4.14 5.21
N LEU A 45 3.27 -4.64 5.35
CA LEU A 45 4.51 -3.96 4.97
C LEU A 45 4.89 -4.18 3.50
N ARG A 46 4.06 -4.90 2.74
CA ARG A 46 4.39 -5.21 1.36
C ARG A 46 4.23 -3.95 0.49
N PRO A 47 5.24 -3.58 -0.32
CA PRO A 47 5.15 -2.44 -1.22
C PRO A 47 4.30 -2.79 -2.46
N ASP A 48 3.00 -2.99 -2.27
CA ASP A 48 2.03 -3.32 -3.31
C ASP A 48 0.77 -2.46 -3.15
N TRP A 49 0.46 -1.66 -4.17
CA TRP A 49 -0.67 -0.72 -4.17
C TRP A 49 -2.02 -1.39 -3.86
N GLU A 50 -2.26 -2.63 -4.30
CA GLU A 50 -3.52 -3.31 -3.99
C GLU A 50 -3.60 -3.74 -2.52
N VAL A 51 -2.45 -4.10 -1.95
CA VAL A 51 -2.35 -4.54 -0.56
C VAL A 51 -2.49 -3.35 0.37
N VAL A 52 -1.82 -2.24 0.06
CA VAL A 52 -1.97 -0.97 0.77
C VAL A 52 -3.43 -0.52 0.73
N GLU A 53 -4.02 -0.39 -0.46
CA GLU A 53 -5.42 0.03 -0.59
C GLU A 53 -6.36 -0.83 0.25
N LYS A 54 -6.29 -2.15 0.14
CA LYS A 54 -7.25 -3.01 0.84
C LYS A 54 -6.98 -3.10 2.34
N LEU A 55 -5.73 -3.28 2.75
CA LEU A 55 -5.40 -3.53 4.15
C LEU A 55 -5.31 -2.26 4.98
N TRP A 56 -4.71 -1.19 4.46
CA TRP A 56 -4.59 0.06 5.21
C TRP A 56 -5.95 0.73 5.35
N LEU A 57 -6.75 0.79 4.28
CA LEU A 57 -8.12 1.29 4.38
C LEU A 57 -8.97 0.42 5.31
N ALA A 58 -8.80 -0.91 5.28
CA ALA A 58 -9.50 -1.79 6.22
C ALA A 58 -9.08 -1.50 7.66
N LEU A 59 -7.79 -1.31 7.93
CA LEU A 59 -7.26 -0.99 9.26
C LEU A 59 -7.84 0.32 9.80
N LEU A 60 -7.92 1.35 8.95
CA LEU A 60 -8.44 2.67 9.29
C LEU A 60 -9.98 2.67 9.48
N LYS A 61 -10.68 1.71 8.86
CA LYS A 61 -12.14 1.50 9.03
C LYS A 61 -12.48 0.59 10.22
N ILE A 62 -11.50 0.08 10.99
CA ILE A 62 -11.77 -0.75 12.17
C ILE A 62 -12.42 0.08 13.28
N GLN A 63 -13.60 -0.38 13.72
CA GLN A 63 -14.32 0.24 14.84
C GLN A 63 -13.47 0.21 16.12
N LEU A 64 -13.42 1.36 16.79
CA LEU A 64 -12.66 1.58 18.01
C LEU A 64 -13.08 0.57 19.10
N SER A 65 -12.09 0.03 19.81
CA SER A 65 -12.33 -0.81 20.98
C SER A 65 -11.64 -0.22 22.20
N GLU A 66 -12.36 -0.14 23.31
CA GLU A 66 -11.85 0.34 24.60
C GLU A 66 -10.97 -0.70 25.32
N LYS A 67 -10.87 -1.92 24.78
CA LYS A 67 -10.03 -2.95 25.38
C LYS A 67 -8.56 -2.59 25.18
N LEU A 68 -7.84 -2.39 26.27
CA LEU A 68 -6.41 -2.08 26.27
C LEU A 68 -5.56 -3.05 25.44
N SER A 69 -5.91 -4.35 25.42
CA SER A 69 -5.22 -5.34 24.60
C SER A 69 -5.42 -5.16 23.09
N ILE A 70 -6.51 -4.53 22.67
CA ILE A 70 -6.79 -4.19 21.27
C ILE A 70 -6.07 -2.89 20.90
N ILE A 71 -6.05 -1.91 21.80
CA ILE A 71 -5.31 -0.65 21.62
C ILE A 71 -3.81 -0.95 21.44
N LYS A 72 -3.19 -1.70 22.36
CA LYS A 72 -1.78 -2.11 22.25
C LYS A 72 -1.46 -2.84 20.95
N LEU A 73 -2.40 -3.65 20.46
CA LEU A 73 -2.24 -4.39 19.21
C LEU A 73 -2.30 -3.46 17.99
N MET A 74 -3.14 -2.42 18.03
CA MET A 74 -3.16 -1.38 17.02
C MET A 74 -1.87 -0.59 17.03
N ASP A 75 -1.41 -0.15 18.21
CA ASP A 75 -0.16 0.60 18.35
C ASP A 75 1.02 -0.20 17.80
N SER A 76 1.15 -1.48 18.12
CA SER A 76 2.22 -2.33 17.57
C SER A 76 2.14 -2.52 16.04
N ILE A 77 0.93 -2.53 15.46
CA ILE A 77 0.77 -2.59 14.01
C ILE A 77 1.18 -1.25 13.37
N THR A 78 0.74 -0.14 13.96
CA THR A 78 1.08 1.22 13.55
C THR A 78 2.58 1.45 13.59
N ASP A 79 3.22 1.10 14.71
CA ASP A 79 4.68 1.21 14.86
C ASP A 79 5.40 0.38 13.80
N GLY A 80 4.89 -0.82 13.49
CA GLY A 80 5.43 -1.66 12.42
C GLY A 80 5.37 -0.97 11.06
N ILE A 81 4.23 -0.38 10.72
CA ILE A 81 4.04 0.33 9.45
C ILE A 81 4.99 1.51 9.36
N ASN A 82 4.99 2.39 10.37
CA ASN A 82 5.79 3.62 10.36
C ASN A 82 7.31 3.35 10.32
N ASN A 83 7.78 2.24 10.91
CA ASN A 83 9.22 1.95 11.00
C ASN A 83 9.74 1.09 9.85
N GLU A 84 8.92 0.21 9.27
CA GLU A 84 9.38 -0.81 8.32
C GLU A 84 8.81 -0.67 6.91
N PHE A 85 7.80 0.18 6.69
CA PHE A 85 7.21 0.33 5.37
C PHE A 85 8.16 1.06 4.42
N GLN A 86 8.37 0.46 3.25
CA GLN A 86 9.15 1.07 2.18
C GLN A 86 8.22 1.84 1.25
N THR A 87 8.58 3.10 0.98
CA THR A 87 7.84 3.94 0.04
C THR A 87 7.67 3.24 -1.32
N ILE A 88 6.44 3.20 -1.81
CA ILE A 88 6.10 2.58 -3.09
C ILE A 88 6.19 3.63 -4.19
N ALA A 89 6.91 3.32 -5.27
CA ALA A 89 6.94 4.17 -6.44
C ALA A 89 5.56 4.23 -7.12
N THR A 90 5.05 5.44 -7.31
CA THR A 90 3.87 5.72 -8.15
C THR A 90 4.23 5.63 -9.63
N ARG A 91 5.40 6.14 -10.00
CA ARG A 91 5.92 6.18 -11.36
C ARG A 91 7.32 5.59 -11.43
N ILE A 92 7.53 4.70 -12.39
CA ILE A 92 8.83 4.14 -12.73
C ILE A 92 9.16 4.56 -14.16
N GLU A 93 10.38 5.04 -14.37
CA GLU A 93 10.92 5.37 -15.68
C GLU A 93 12.15 4.50 -15.94
N VAL A 94 12.17 3.85 -17.09
CA VAL A 94 13.31 3.05 -17.54
C VAL A 94 13.86 3.73 -18.78
N SER A 95 15.12 4.14 -18.73
CA SER A 95 15.80 4.69 -19.91
C SER A 95 15.94 3.62 -20.98
N GLU A 96 15.74 3.99 -22.24
CA GLU A 96 15.96 3.13 -23.40
C GLU A 96 17.36 2.48 -23.37
N LYS A 97 18.39 3.22 -22.95
CA LYS A 97 19.76 2.70 -22.80
C LYS A 97 19.83 1.52 -21.84
N LEU A 98 19.10 1.57 -20.72
CA LEU A 98 19.03 0.49 -19.75
C LEU A 98 18.25 -0.72 -20.30
N ALA A 99 17.19 -0.47 -21.07
CA ALA A 99 16.43 -1.53 -21.71
C ALA A 99 17.28 -2.29 -22.75
N LEU A 100 18.07 -1.57 -23.55
CA LEU A 100 18.98 -2.15 -24.53
C LEU A 100 20.12 -2.95 -23.87
N LEU A 101 20.71 -2.43 -22.78
CA LEU A 101 21.72 -3.17 -22.01
C LEU A 101 21.13 -4.44 -21.38
N GLY A 102 19.89 -4.38 -20.89
CA GLY A 102 19.20 -5.55 -20.35
C GLY A 102 18.92 -6.62 -21.42
N ALA A 103 18.59 -6.20 -22.64
CA ALA A 103 18.42 -7.10 -23.78
C ALA A 103 19.75 -7.78 -24.17
N ASP A 104 20.86 -7.04 -24.16
CA ASP A 104 22.20 -7.57 -24.47
C ASP A 104 22.69 -8.60 -23.43
N MET A 105 22.28 -8.44 -22.17
CA MET A 105 22.62 -9.38 -21.09
C MET A 105 21.79 -10.69 -21.10
N MET A 106 20.74 -10.79 -21.93
CA MET A 106 19.92 -12.01 -22.00
C MET A 106 20.58 -13.09 -22.88
N VAL A 107 21.27 -14.03 -22.23
CA VAL A 107 22.06 -15.13 -22.83
C VAL A 107 21.25 -16.07 -23.74
N ASP A 108 19.92 -16.14 -23.57
CA ASP A 108 19.01 -17.04 -24.32
C ASP A 108 17.99 -16.26 -25.17
N SER A 109 18.39 -15.16 -25.82
CA SER A 109 17.50 -14.34 -26.65
C SER A 109 16.99 -15.11 -27.89
N LYS A 110 16.02 -16.01 -27.69
CA LYS A 110 15.02 -16.31 -28.72
C LYS A 110 14.42 -14.98 -29.13
N GLU A 111 14.84 -14.51 -30.31
CA GLU A 111 14.39 -13.32 -31.04
C GLU A 111 13.40 -12.47 -30.25
N LEU A 112 13.94 -11.48 -29.51
CA LEU A 112 13.11 -10.44 -28.92
C LEU A 112 12.25 -9.86 -30.04
N PRO A 113 10.92 -9.81 -29.89
CA PRO A 113 10.06 -9.29 -30.93
C PRO A 113 10.47 -7.85 -31.26
N GLU A 114 10.46 -7.48 -32.54
CA GLU A 114 10.98 -6.19 -33.03
C GLU A 114 10.34 -4.97 -32.35
N ASN A 115 9.12 -5.15 -31.82
CA ASN A 115 8.37 -4.15 -31.07
C ASN A 115 8.50 -4.25 -29.54
N PHE A 116 9.47 -5.00 -29.00
CA PHE A 116 9.56 -5.25 -27.55
C PHE A 116 9.70 -3.97 -26.72
N LEU A 117 10.40 -2.95 -27.24
CA LEU A 117 10.54 -1.66 -26.57
C LEU A 117 9.19 -0.94 -26.48
N ILE A 118 8.42 -0.91 -27.58
CA ILE A 118 7.11 -0.26 -27.66
C ILE A 118 6.13 -0.93 -26.70
N VAL A 119 6.06 -2.27 -26.74
CA VAL A 119 5.19 -3.05 -25.86
C VAL A 119 5.60 -2.86 -24.39
N GLY A 120 6.91 -2.83 -24.10
CA GLY A 120 7.43 -2.55 -22.77
C GLY A 120 7.06 -1.16 -22.26
N THR A 121 7.16 -0.13 -23.11
CA THR A 121 6.78 1.24 -22.77
C THR A 121 5.29 1.37 -22.51
N ASP A 122 4.45 0.70 -23.31
CA ASP A 122 2.99 0.72 -23.14
C ASP A 122 2.58 0.05 -21.82
N HIS A 123 3.14 -1.11 -21.51
CA HIS A 123 2.88 -1.78 -20.23
C HIS A 123 3.38 -0.98 -19.03
N LEU A 124 4.54 -0.31 -19.15
CA LEU A 124 5.05 0.57 -18.10
C LEU A 124 4.12 1.77 -17.90
N ALA A 125 3.63 2.38 -18.97
CA ALA A 125 2.68 3.48 -18.92
C ALA A 125 1.34 3.06 -18.28
N GLU A 126 0.81 1.91 -18.67
CA GLU A 126 -0.40 1.33 -18.07
C GLU A 126 -0.21 1.05 -16.57
N ARG A 127 0.94 0.48 -16.19
CA ARG A 127 1.29 0.20 -14.80
C ARG A 127 1.40 1.49 -13.97
N ASN A 128 2.05 2.51 -14.51
CA ASN A 128 2.18 3.82 -13.85
C ASN A 128 0.80 4.47 -13.66
N ASN A 129 -0.06 4.43 -14.68
CA ASN A 129 -1.43 4.95 -14.59
C ASN A 129 -2.26 4.19 -13.54
N PHE A 130 -2.13 2.86 -13.48
CA PHE A 130 -2.76 2.05 -12.45
C PHE A 130 -2.30 2.46 -11.04
N ASN A 131 -0.99 2.58 -10.83
CA ASN A 131 -0.41 2.97 -9.54
C ASN A 131 -0.87 4.37 -9.12
N GLU A 132 -0.88 5.33 -10.04
CA GLU A 132 -1.31 6.70 -9.80
C GLU A 132 -2.79 6.78 -9.42
N LYS A 133 -3.67 6.08 -10.17
CA LYS A 133 -5.09 5.97 -9.81
C LYS A 133 -5.29 5.37 -8.42
N LYS A 134 -4.53 4.35 -8.06
CA LYS A 134 -4.61 3.72 -6.73
C LYS A 134 -4.14 4.65 -5.62
N TYR A 135 -3.02 5.32 -5.83
CA TYR A 135 -2.51 6.34 -4.91
C TYR A 135 -3.55 7.41 -4.62
N PHE A 136 -4.16 7.99 -5.67
CA PHE A 136 -5.21 8.99 -5.49
C PHE A 136 -6.46 8.40 -4.82
N SER A 137 -6.88 7.19 -5.17
CA SER A 137 -8.03 6.52 -4.55
C SER A 137 -7.84 6.37 -3.03
N ILE A 138 -6.66 5.92 -2.59
CA ILE A 138 -6.33 5.75 -1.17
C ILE A 138 -6.40 7.09 -0.47
N ILE A 139 -5.80 8.13 -1.05
CA ILE A 139 -5.78 9.48 -0.48
C ILE A 139 -7.19 10.06 -0.32
N HIS A 140 -8.08 9.88 -1.30
CA HIS A 140 -9.42 10.48 -1.27
C HIS A 140 -10.38 9.73 -0.33
N GLU A 141 -10.22 8.41 -0.17
CA GLU A 141 -11.03 7.62 0.77
C GLU A 141 -10.68 7.89 2.25
N ASN A 142 -9.59 8.62 2.53
CA ASN A 142 -9.01 8.78 3.86
C ASN A 142 -9.65 9.87 4.74
N SER A 143 -10.95 10.16 4.60
CA SER A 143 -11.70 11.02 5.52
C SER A 143 -11.97 10.31 6.87
N PHE A 144 -10.91 10.14 7.68
CA PHE A 144 -10.96 9.29 8.86
C PHE A 144 -11.43 9.94 10.16
N HIS A 145 -11.86 9.06 11.07
CA HIS A 145 -12.21 9.36 12.44
C HIS A 145 -11.00 9.83 13.25
N TRP A 146 -11.22 10.77 14.18
CA TRP A 146 -10.17 11.58 14.79
C TRP A 146 -8.99 10.83 15.44
N ARG A 147 -9.27 9.66 16.04
CA ARG A 147 -8.26 8.81 16.71
C ARG A 147 -7.28 8.13 15.75
N TYR A 148 -7.64 8.02 14.47
CA TYR A 148 -6.77 7.52 13.42
C TYR A 148 -6.15 8.63 12.57
N HIS A 149 -6.33 9.91 12.91
CA HIS A 149 -5.66 10.99 12.16
C HIS A 149 -4.12 10.88 12.21
N LEU A 150 -3.56 10.43 13.35
CA LEU A 150 -2.12 10.19 13.45
C LEU A 150 -1.66 9.02 12.58
N LEU A 151 -2.38 7.89 12.62
CA LEU A 151 -2.09 6.72 11.78
C LEU A 151 -2.26 7.03 10.29
N ALA A 152 -3.37 7.66 9.93
CA ALA A 152 -3.64 8.06 8.55
C ALA A 152 -2.62 9.10 8.07
N GLY A 153 -2.25 10.06 8.92
CA GLY A 153 -1.21 11.05 8.63
C GLY A 153 0.15 10.40 8.38
N ALA A 154 0.56 9.47 9.26
CA ALA A 154 1.79 8.71 9.09
C ALA A 154 1.76 7.84 7.82
N MET A 155 0.66 7.13 7.57
CA MET A 155 0.46 6.36 6.34
C MET A 155 0.52 7.23 5.08
N ILE A 156 -0.12 8.40 5.08
CA ILE A 156 -0.05 9.32 3.95
C ILE A 156 1.39 9.83 3.79
N ASN A 157 2.08 10.13 4.89
CA ASN A 157 3.50 10.51 4.87
C ASN A 157 4.40 9.39 4.32
N ASP A 158 4.15 8.13 4.66
CA ASP A 158 4.92 6.99 4.14
C ASP A 158 4.66 6.74 2.65
N LEU A 159 3.48 7.18 2.17
CA LEU A 159 3.13 7.20 0.75
C LEU A 159 3.65 8.45 0.03
N MET A 160 4.25 9.42 0.75
CA MET A 160 4.80 10.63 0.14
C MET A 160 6.04 10.28 -0.70
N HIS A 161 5.90 10.46 -2.01
CA HIS A 161 6.99 10.34 -2.96
C HIS A 161 7.51 11.72 -3.40
N LEU A 162 8.82 11.96 -3.30
CA LEU A 162 9.45 13.24 -3.67
C LEU A 162 9.17 13.68 -5.12
N LEU A 163 8.96 12.72 -6.02
CA LEU A 163 8.74 12.97 -7.45
C LEU A 163 7.26 13.11 -7.84
N THR A 164 6.32 12.92 -6.92
CA THR A 164 4.88 13.01 -7.23
C THR A 164 4.31 14.30 -6.68
N LYS A 165 3.64 15.08 -7.54
CA LYS A 165 2.93 16.29 -7.10
C LYS A 165 1.72 15.88 -6.25
N TYR A 166 1.64 16.41 -5.04
CA TYR A 166 0.55 16.11 -4.13
C TYR A 166 -0.74 16.80 -4.58
N PRO A 167 -1.89 16.12 -4.48
CA PRO A 167 -3.18 16.78 -4.62
C PRO A 167 -3.32 17.87 -3.56
N ALA A 168 -3.91 19.00 -3.94
CA ALA A 168 -4.02 20.19 -3.09
C ALA A 168 -4.78 19.90 -1.79
N GLU A 169 -5.69 18.94 -1.82
CA GLU A 169 -6.49 18.44 -0.71
C GLU A 169 -5.60 17.89 0.42
N VAL A 170 -4.59 17.09 0.08
CA VAL A 170 -3.66 16.51 1.06
C VAL A 170 -2.77 17.59 1.66
N THR A 171 -2.21 18.45 0.81
CA THR A 171 -1.41 19.59 1.26
C THR A 171 -2.22 20.47 2.23
N LYS A 172 -3.49 20.70 1.93
CA LYS A 172 -4.39 21.46 2.80
C LYS A 172 -4.64 20.76 4.14
N ILE A 173 -4.78 19.44 4.16
CA ILE A 173 -4.91 18.67 5.42
C ILE A 173 -3.65 18.82 6.28
N PHE A 174 -2.46 18.62 5.71
CA PHE A 174 -1.21 18.77 6.48
C PHE A 174 -0.96 20.20 6.94
N VAL A 175 -1.20 21.20 6.09
CA VAL A 175 -1.07 22.62 6.44
C VAL A 175 -2.07 23.01 7.53
N ASN A 176 -3.32 22.55 7.44
CA ASN A 176 -4.31 22.79 8.49
C ASN A 176 -3.92 22.13 9.81
N ASN A 177 -3.37 20.91 9.77
CA ASN A 177 -2.88 20.21 10.96
C ASN A 177 -1.65 20.88 11.58
N LEU A 178 -0.81 21.57 10.78
CA LEU A 178 0.31 22.39 11.27
C LEU A 178 -0.17 23.65 11.98
N ILE A 179 -1.27 24.24 11.53
CA ILE A 179 -1.86 25.45 12.11
C ILE A 179 -2.65 25.12 13.39
N HIS A 180 -3.34 23.98 13.41
CA HIS A 180 -4.08 23.47 14.57
C HIS A 180 -3.19 22.64 15.50
N GLY A 181 -2.06 23.22 15.93
CA GLY A 181 -1.04 22.59 16.76
C GLY A 181 -1.59 21.58 17.78
N VAL A 182 -0.78 20.55 18.02
CA VAL A 182 -0.93 19.33 18.86
C VAL A 182 -1.42 19.58 20.31
N GLU A 183 -1.93 20.76 20.63
CA GLU A 183 -2.36 21.21 21.96
C GLU A 183 -3.86 21.03 22.26
N ASN A 184 -4.70 20.57 21.32
CA ASN A 184 -6.15 20.46 21.54
C ASN A 184 -6.77 19.08 21.21
N TYR A 185 -6.10 17.99 21.60
CA TYR A 185 -6.75 16.68 21.75
C TYR A 185 -6.20 15.90 22.94
#